data_AF-A0A3C2BV84-F1
#
_entry.id   AF-A0A3C2BV84-F1
#
_cell.length_a   1.000
_cell.length_b   1.000
_cell.length_c   1.000
_cell.angle_alpha   90.00
_cell.angle_beta   90.00
_cell.angle_gamma   90.00
#
_symmetry.space_group_name_H-M   'P 1'
#
loop_
_entity.id
_entity.type
_entity.pdbx_description
1 polymer ?
#
loop_
_entity_poly.entity_id
_entity_poly.type
_entity_poly.pdbx_seq_one_letter_code
_entity_poly.pdbx_strand_id
1 'polypeptide(L)'
;MTTATVSPNTVSPNNTVPTNAAALLNDAAAIAGRPLSAVTGAEIQAPLIQGGHVRYANLDYGASAPALSVVSAYLNEILPFYASVHRGAGYASQISTSVYENARDIVRDFVGGRPDDSVIFTRNTTDSLNLLAGCLPATDGRPKGDVLYLDIEHHANLLPWQGVPHRSVVASDTISGTIEVLRAELEQGNVSLLAVTGASNVTGEILPIRALAALAHEYGARIVVDAAQLAPHRRINITADDVDYLAFSGHKL
;
A
#
# COMPACT_ATOMS: atom_id res chain seq x y z
N MET A 1 29.90 -24.27 -3.43
CA MET A 1 30.17 -23.76 -4.79
C MET A 1 29.73 -24.81 -5.80
N THR A 2 28.51 -24.68 -6.30
CA THR A 2 28.02 -25.41 -7.47
C THR A 2 27.00 -24.51 -8.13
N THR A 3 27.44 -23.81 -9.16
CA THR A 3 26.68 -22.85 -9.97
C THR A 3 25.83 -23.61 -10.98
N ALA A 4 24.49 -23.53 -10.85
CA ALA A 4 23.58 -23.93 -11.90
C ALA A 4 23.35 -22.74 -12.85
N THR A 5 23.95 -22.82 -14.03
CA THR A 5 23.71 -21.91 -15.16
C THR A 5 22.35 -22.21 -15.79
N VAL A 6 21.45 -21.22 -15.79
CA VAL A 6 20.20 -21.25 -16.56
C VAL A 6 20.48 -20.65 -17.94
N SER A 7 20.26 -21.42 -19.00
CA SER A 7 20.38 -20.99 -20.39
C SER A 7 19.33 -19.95 -20.76
N PRO A 8 19.62 -18.99 -21.66
CA PRO A 8 18.67 -17.97 -22.10
C PRO A 8 17.60 -18.58 -23.02
N ASN A 9 16.33 -18.39 -22.65
CA ASN A 9 15.19 -18.76 -23.49
C ASN A 9 15.19 -17.94 -24.79
N THR A 10 15.31 -18.63 -25.91
CA THR A 10 15.02 -18.12 -27.26
C THR A 10 13.52 -17.86 -27.39
N VAL A 11 13.13 -16.60 -27.59
CA VAL A 11 11.75 -16.21 -27.92
C VAL A 11 11.49 -16.53 -29.39
N SER A 12 10.60 -17.50 -29.65
CA SER A 12 10.05 -17.71 -30.99
C SER A 12 8.95 -16.67 -31.28
N PRO A 13 8.96 -15.99 -32.44
CA PRO A 13 7.93 -15.02 -32.80
C PRO A 13 6.81 -15.76 -33.55
N ASN A 14 5.84 -16.32 -32.81
CA ASN A 14 4.55 -16.75 -33.36
C ASN A 14 3.53 -16.90 -32.24
N ASN A 15 3.12 -15.79 -31.62
CA ASN A 15 1.90 -15.74 -30.81
C ASN A 15 0.78 -15.13 -31.66
N THR A 16 0.12 -15.98 -32.43
CA THR A 16 -1.26 -15.71 -32.83
C THR A 16 -2.11 -15.70 -31.57
N VAL A 17 -2.62 -14.53 -31.19
CA VAL A 17 -3.55 -14.37 -30.06
C VAL A 17 -4.77 -15.27 -30.32
N PRO A 18 -5.07 -16.25 -29.44
CA PRO A 18 -6.27 -17.05 -29.61
C PRO A 18 -7.49 -16.15 -29.41
N THR A 19 -8.27 -15.94 -30.47
CA THR A 19 -9.51 -15.15 -30.47
C THR A 19 -10.69 -15.85 -29.78
N ASN A 20 -10.44 -16.94 -29.04
CA ASN A 20 -11.48 -17.69 -28.37
C ASN A 20 -11.45 -17.43 -26.86
N ALA A 21 -12.24 -16.46 -26.40
CA ALA A 21 -12.42 -16.14 -24.98
C ALA A 21 -12.78 -17.37 -24.13
N ALA A 22 -13.47 -18.37 -24.72
CA ALA A 22 -13.81 -19.61 -24.03
C ALA A 22 -12.59 -20.50 -23.72
N ALA A 23 -11.54 -20.47 -24.54
CA ALA A 23 -10.32 -21.24 -24.31
C ALA A 23 -9.47 -20.63 -23.18
N LEU A 24 -9.38 -19.29 -23.13
CA LEU A 24 -8.73 -18.57 -22.03
C LEU A 24 -9.43 -18.80 -20.68
N LEU A 25 -10.78 -18.87 -20.69
CA LEU A 25 -11.57 -19.18 -19.50
C LEU A 25 -11.35 -20.62 -19.01
N ASN A 26 -11.19 -21.58 -19.91
CA ASN A 26 -10.96 -22.99 -19.56
C ASN A 26 -9.58 -23.23 -18.94
N ASP A 27 -8.53 -22.58 -19.45
CA ASP A 27 -7.19 -22.68 -18.86
C ASP A 27 -7.09 -21.92 -17.52
N ALA A 28 -7.79 -20.79 -17.37
CA ALA A 28 -7.88 -20.07 -16.09
C ALA A 28 -8.69 -20.83 -15.04
N ALA A 29 -9.75 -21.55 -15.44
CA ALA A 29 -10.55 -22.40 -14.56
C ALA A 29 -9.72 -23.56 -13.97
N ALA A 30 -8.74 -24.07 -14.72
CA ALA A 30 -7.85 -25.14 -14.25
C ALA A 30 -6.87 -24.67 -13.14
N ILE A 31 -6.57 -23.36 -13.06
CA ILE A 31 -5.70 -22.78 -12.02
C ILE A 31 -6.48 -22.47 -10.72
N ALA A 32 -7.81 -22.30 -10.80
CA ALA A 32 -8.65 -21.88 -9.67
C ALA A 32 -9.21 -23.05 -8.82
N GLY A 33 -8.45 -24.15 -8.66
CA GLY A 33 -8.89 -25.29 -7.84
C GLY A 33 -8.93 -25.03 -6.33
N ARG A 34 -8.23 -23.99 -5.84
CA ARG A 34 -8.20 -23.56 -4.44
C ARG A 34 -7.67 -22.12 -4.31
N PRO A 35 -8.08 -21.36 -3.28
CA PRO A 35 -7.53 -20.03 -3.04
C PRO A 35 -6.05 -20.10 -2.67
N LEU A 36 -5.27 -19.07 -3.03
CA LEU A 36 -3.87 -18.92 -2.65
C LEU A 36 -3.70 -18.79 -1.12
N SER A 37 -4.70 -18.22 -0.45
CA SER A 37 -4.80 -18.18 1.01
C SER A 37 -6.25 -18.12 1.43
N ALA A 38 -6.57 -18.80 2.53
CA ALA A 38 -7.91 -18.78 3.11
C ALA A 38 -8.15 -17.45 3.84
N VAL A 39 -9.35 -16.89 3.66
CA VAL A 39 -9.83 -15.70 4.36
C VAL A 39 -11.04 -16.05 5.21
N THR A 40 -11.25 -15.30 6.28
CA THR A 40 -12.47 -15.43 7.07
C THR A 40 -13.71 -15.10 6.25
N GLY A 41 -14.79 -15.85 6.45
CA GLY A 41 -16.06 -15.61 5.77
C GLY A 41 -16.09 -16.02 4.30
N ALA A 42 -15.09 -16.75 3.79
CA ALA A 42 -15.06 -17.24 2.41
C ALA A 42 -16.29 -18.09 2.03
N GLU A 43 -16.90 -18.77 3.00
CA GLU A 43 -18.07 -19.64 2.81
C GLU A 43 -19.40 -19.00 3.24
N ILE A 44 -19.42 -17.68 3.48
CA ILE A 44 -20.65 -16.95 3.82
C ILE A 44 -21.72 -17.23 2.75
N GLN A 45 -22.93 -17.52 3.22
CA GLN A 45 -24.09 -17.77 2.38
C GLN A 45 -24.99 -16.53 2.38
N ALA A 46 -25.27 -15.98 1.20
CA ALA A 46 -26.20 -14.88 1.02
C ALA A 46 -27.59 -15.41 0.67
N PRO A 47 -28.66 -14.90 1.30
CA PRO A 47 -30.02 -15.29 0.97
C PRO A 47 -30.42 -14.73 -0.40
N LEU A 48 -31.18 -15.51 -1.16
CA LEU A 48 -31.77 -15.07 -2.43
C LEU A 48 -33.19 -14.54 -2.21
N ILE A 49 -33.58 -13.51 -2.97
CA ILE A 49 -34.93 -12.93 -2.95
C ILE A 49 -36.00 -14.00 -3.27
N GLN A 50 -35.66 -14.98 -4.12
CA GLN A 50 -36.55 -16.06 -4.54
C GLN A 50 -36.57 -17.26 -3.57
N GLY A 51 -35.86 -17.17 -2.44
CA GLY A 51 -35.65 -18.27 -1.51
C GLY A 51 -34.37 -19.07 -1.80
N GLY A 52 -33.83 -19.70 -0.76
CA GLY A 52 -32.54 -20.39 -0.81
C GLY A 52 -31.35 -19.47 -0.50
N HIS A 53 -30.15 -20.04 -0.58
CA HIS A 53 -28.89 -19.33 -0.32
C HIS A 53 -27.86 -19.70 -1.39
N VAL A 54 -26.92 -18.78 -1.62
CA VAL A 54 -25.75 -19.00 -2.49
C VAL A 54 -24.50 -18.50 -1.79
N ARG A 55 -23.33 -19.05 -2.14
CA ARG A 55 -22.06 -18.53 -1.62
C ARG A 55 -21.91 -17.06 -2.04
N TYR A 56 -21.63 -16.20 -1.07
CA TYR A 56 -21.40 -14.78 -1.29
C TYR A 56 -20.04 -14.58 -1.98
N ALA A 57 -20.06 -13.88 -3.12
CA ALA A 57 -18.86 -13.43 -3.80
C ALA A 57 -18.60 -11.96 -3.43
N ASN A 58 -17.68 -11.73 -2.49
CA ASN A 58 -17.29 -10.38 -2.11
C ASN A 58 -16.33 -9.80 -3.17
N LEU A 59 -16.79 -8.81 -3.93
CA LEU A 59 -16.03 -8.11 -4.96
C LEU A 59 -15.65 -6.67 -4.53
N ASP A 60 -15.60 -6.41 -3.22
CA ASP A 60 -15.37 -5.08 -2.64
C ASP A 60 -14.12 -5.02 -1.73
N TYR A 61 -13.10 -5.83 -2.02
CA TYR A 61 -11.87 -5.86 -1.22
C TYR A 61 -11.09 -4.53 -1.27
N GLY A 62 -11.28 -3.75 -2.34
CA GLY A 62 -10.70 -2.40 -2.44
C GLY A 62 -11.23 -1.44 -1.37
N ALA A 63 -12.43 -1.67 -0.82
CA ALA A 63 -12.95 -0.93 0.32
C ALA A 63 -12.40 -1.50 1.64
N SER A 64 -12.58 -2.80 1.87
CA SER A 64 -12.02 -3.53 3.02
C SER A 64 -11.94 -5.02 2.74
N ALA A 65 -10.82 -5.64 3.11
CA ALA A 65 -10.58 -7.06 2.93
C ALA A 65 -10.97 -7.86 4.20
N PRO A 66 -11.45 -9.11 4.05
CA PRO A 66 -11.52 -10.05 5.16
C PRO A 66 -10.10 -10.50 5.57
N ALA A 67 -9.90 -10.71 6.86
CA ALA A 67 -8.62 -11.18 7.37
C ALA A 67 -8.27 -12.58 6.83
N LEU A 68 -6.97 -12.83 6.63
CA LEU A 68 -6.48 -14.19 6.41
C LEU A 68 -6.87 -15.08 7.60
N SER A 69 -7.33 -16.31 7.34
CA SER A 69 -7.78 -17.22 8.41
C SER A 69 -6.69 -17.50 9.45
N VAL A 70 -5.41 -17.49 9.03
CA VAL A 70 -4.26 -17.65 9.93
C VAL A 70 -4.13 -16.47 10.91
N VAL A 71 -4.44 -15.25 10.48
CA VAL A 71 -4.43 -14.05 11.34
C VAL A 71 -5.52 -14.18 12.40
N SER A 72 -6.73 -14.58 12.00
CA SER A 72 -7.82 -14.79 12.96
C SER A 72 -7.54 -15.91 13.96
N ALA A 73 -6.90 -17.00 13.52
CA ALA A 73 -6.47 -18.07 14.42
C ALA A 73 -5.44 -17.58 15.44
N TYR A 74 -4.43 -16.84 14.99
CA TYR A 74 -3.40 -16.25 15.85
C TYR A 74 -4.00 -15.25 16.85
N LEU A 75 -4.94 -14.40 16.40
CA LEU A 75 -5.63 -13.47 17.29
C LEU A 75 -6.39 -14.21 18.41
N ASN A 76 -7.08 -15.31 18.10
CA ASN A 76 -7.77 -16.12 19.10
C ASN A 76 -6.81 -16.77 20.11
N GLU A 77 -5.61 -17.14 19.68
CA GLU A 77 -4.56 -17.68 20.54
C GLU A 77 -4.01 -16.62 21.51
N ILE A 78 -3.81 -15.38 21.03
CA ILE A 78 -3.16 -14.33 21.82
C ILE A 78 -4.13 -13.54 22.71
N LEU A 79 -5.41 -13.50 22.37
CA LEU A 79 -6.42 -12.70 23.07
C LEU A 79 -6.49 -12.96 24.59
N PRO A 80 -6.31 -14.20 25.12
CA PRO A 80 -6.26 -14.45 26.55
C PRO A 80 -5.13 -13.71 27.30
N PHE A 81 -4.08 -13.29 26.60
CA PHE A 81 -2.95 -12.54 27.17
C PHE A 81 -3.12 -11.02 27.06
N TYR A 82 -4.25 -10.53 26.55
CA TYR A 82 -4.49 -9.11 26.35
C TYR A 82 -4.36 -8.32 27.66
N ALA A 83 -3.42 -7.39 27.69
CA ALA A 83 -3.13 -6.53 28.83
C ALA A 83 -2.53 -5.20 28.36
N SER A 84 -2.30 -4.27 29.29
CA SER A 84 -1.60 -3.03 28.96
C SER A 84 -0.18 -3.29 28.45
N VAL A 85 0.26 -2.49 27.49
CA VAL A 85 1.63 -2.53 26.93
C VAL A 85 2.57 -1.59 27.68
N HIS A 86 3.86 -1.92 27.70
CA HIS A 86 5.01 -1.18 28.26
C HIS A 86 5.06 -0.97 29.78
N ARG A 87 3.93 -0.72 30.46
CA ARG A 87 3.92 -0.28 31.87
C ARG A 87 3.60 -1.38 32.88
N GLY A 88 3.24 -2.58 32.44
CA GLY A 88 2.91 -3.69 33.34
C GLY A 88 4.07 -4.66 33.53
N ALA A 89 4.28 -5.07 34.79
CA ALA A 89 5.27 -6.09 35.14
C ALA A 89 4.68 -7.52 35.16
N GLY A 90 3.36 -7.66 34.99
CA GLY A 90 2.68 -8.96 34.98
C GLY A 90 2.92 -9.74 33.70
N TYR A 91 2.83 -11.07 33.79
CA TYR A 91 3.09 -12.01 32.70
C TYR A 91 2.33 -11.67 31.39
N ALA A 92 1.03 -11.46 31.47
CA ALA A 92 0.21 -11.09 30.29
C ALA A 92 0.63 -9.74 29.67
N SER A 93 1.06 -8.78 30.49
CA SER A 93 1.54 -7.47 30.01
C SER A 93 2.88 -7.58 29.28
N GLN A 94 3.78 -8.44 29.75
CA GLN A 94 5.04 -8.73 29.07
C GLN A 94 4.80 -9.37 27.70
N ILE A 95 3.89 -10.35 27.62
CA ILE A 95 3.49 -10.98 26.35
C ILE A 95 2.86 -9.95 25.41
N SER A 96 1.87 -9.18 25.87
CA SER A 96 1.22 -8.14 25.07
C SER A 96 2.23 -7.12 24.52
N THR A 97 3.19 -6.69 25.35
CA THR A 97 4.25 -5.77 24.93
C THR A 97 5.16 -6.41 23.87
N SER A 98 5.58 -7.65 24.08
CA SER A 98 6.43 -8.37 23.12
C SER A 98 5.74 -8.54 21.77
N VAL A 99 4.44 -8.88 21.74
CA VAL A 99 3.67 -9.04 20.50
C VAL A 99 3.52 -7.70 19.78
N TYR A 100 3.25 -6.62 20.54
CA TYR A 100 3.09 -5.28 19.98
C TYR A 100 4.39 -4.75 19.34
N GLU A 101 5.53 -4.91 20.01
CA GLU A 101 6.82 -4.49 19.45
C GLU A 101 7.26 -5.37 18.28
N ASN A 102 7.07 -6.69 18.37
CA ASN A 102 7.34 -7.60 17.25
C ASN A 102 6.46 -7.28 16.02
N ALA A 103 5.23 -6.79 16.22
CA ALA A 103 4.39 -6.34 15.10
C ALA A 103 5.00 -5.14 14.36
N ARG A 104 5.75 -4.26 15.03
CA ARG A 104 6.48 -3.17 14.36
C ARG A 104 7.57 -3.72 13.47
N ASP A 105 8.33 -4.71 13.95
CA ASP A 105 9.38 -5.35 13.17
C ASP A 105 8.80 -6.05 11.92
N ILE A 106 7.70 -6.80 12.09
CA ILE A 106 6.99 -7.43 10.97
C ILE A 106 6.54 -6.39 9.93
N VAL A 107 5.97 -5.27 10.37
CA VAL A 107 5.52 -4.20 9.46
C VAL A 107 6.70 -3.56 8.74
N ARG A 108 7.80 -3.27 9.43
CA ARG A 108 9.03 -2.71 8.82
C ARG A 108 9.57 -3.65 7.76
N ASP A 109 9.66 -4.94 8.06
CA ASP A 109 10.16 -5.95 7.14
C ASP A 109 9.22 -6.13 5.94
N PHE A 110 7.90 -6.10 6.16
CA PHE A 110 6.88 -6.22 5.10
C PHE A 110 7.03 -5.15 4.01
N VAL A 111 7.40 -3.93 4.39
CA VAL A 111 7.58 -2.80 3.46
C VAL A 111 9.03 -2.59 3.02
N GLY A 112 9.96 -3.47 3.43
CA GLY A 112 11.38 -3.33 3.13
C GLY A 112 12.01 -2.06 3.73
N GLY A 113 11.61 -1.70 4.96
CA GLY A 113 12.14 -0.56 5.69
C GLY A 113 13.61 -0.73 6.11
N ARG A 114 14.29 0.40 6.29
CA ARG A 114 15.67 0.51 6.74
C ARG A 114 15.76 0.21 8.25
N PRO A 115 16.92 -0.21 8.79
CA PRO A 115 17.06 -0.51 10.23
C PRO A 115 16.71 0.66 11.17
N ASP A 116 16.87 1.89 10.71
CA ASP A 116 16.58 3.14 11.42
C ASP A 116 15.20 3.73 11.11
N ASP A 117 14.42 3.11 10.22
CA ASP A 117 13.05 3.52 9.95
C ASP A 117 12.15 3.23 11.16
N SER A 118 11.25 4.17 11.45
CA SER A 118 10.29 4.07 12.54
C SER A 118 8.90 3.67 12.01
N VAL A 119 8.34 2.59 12.57
CA VAL A 119 6.94 2.23 12.32
C VAL A 119 6.06 2.94 13.34
N ILE A 120 5.07 3.69 12.86
CA ILE A 120 4.09 4.38 13.70
C ILE A 120 2.71 3.78 13.44
N PHE A 121 2.09 3.22 14.49
CA PHE A 121 0.72 2.72 14.40
C PHE A 121 -0.28 3.87 14.57
N THR A 122 -1.12 4.04 13.55
CA THR A 122 -2.28 4.95 13.55
C THR A 122 -3.55 4.14 13.29
N ARG A 123 -4.73 4.77 13.22
CA ARG A 123 -5.99 4.04 12.95
C ARG A 123 -6.11 3.57 11.49
N ASN A 124 -5.53 4.30 10.53
CA ASN A 124 -5.62 4.03 9.09
C ASN A 124 -4.69 4.96 8.28
N THR A 125 -4.58 4.76 6.96
CA THR A 125 -3.82 5.63 6.05
C THR A 125 -4.17 7.12 6.23
N THR A 126 -5.46 7.46 6.35
CA THR A 126 -5.91 8.85 6.50
C THR A 126 -5.31 9.51 7.73
N ASP A 127 -5.33 8.83 8.88
CA ASP A 127 -4.73 9.32 10.11
C ASP A 127 -3.20 9.45 9.99
N SER A 128 -2.54 8.51 9.30
CA SER A 128 -1.09 8.59 9.05
C SER A 128 -0.72 9.82 8.22
N LEU A 129 -1.48 10.12 7.16
CA LEU A 129 -1.23 11.29 6.32
C LEU A 129 -1.57 12.60 7.04
N ASN A 130 -2.61 12.63 7.88
CA ASN A 130 -2.90 13.77 8.76
C ASN A 130 -1.79 14.00 9.80
N LEU A 131 -1.28 12.93 10.41
CA LEU A 131 -0.14 13.02 11.32
C LEU A 131 1.08 13.60 10.59
N LEU A 132 1.38 13.11 9.39
CA LEU A 132 2.50 13.62 8.59
C LEU A 132 2.32 15.11 8.25
N ALA A 133 1.12 15.54 7.83
CA ALA A 133 0.82 16.94 7.56
C ALA A 133 1.11 17.85 8.77
N GLY A 134 0.82 17.37 9.98
CA GLY A 134 1.13 18.09 11.24
C GLY A 134 2.60 18.03 11.67
N CYS A 135 3.44 17.23 10.99
CA CYS A 135 4.86 17.03 11.32
C CYS A 135 5.81 17.47 10.22
N LEU A 136 5.31 18.12 9.15
CA LEU A 136 6.16 18.61 8.07
C LEU A 136 7.23 19.58 8.60
N PRO A 137 8.47 19.50 8.07
CA PRO A 137 9.53 20.40 8.49
C PRO A 137 9.12 21.87 8.37
N ALA A 138 9.31 22.62 9.46
CA ALA A 138 9.06 24.05 9.51
C ALA A 138 10.31 24.80 9.99
N THR A 139 10.50 26.01 9.48
CA THR A 139 11.50 26.98 9.95
C THR A 139 10.74 28.19 10.48
N ASP A 140 11.00 28.61 11.72
CA ASP A 140 10.32 29.74 12.37
C ASP A 140 8.78 29.62 12.35
N GLY A 141 8.28 28.39 12.50
CA GLY A 141 6.85 28.07 12.49
C GLY A 141 6.20 28.12 11.10
N ARG A 142 6.98 28.24 10.02
CA ARG A 142 6.49 28.26 8.63
C ARG A 142 6.90 26.99 7.87
N PRO A 143 6.01 26.37 7.09
CA PRO A 143 6.35 25.24 6.22
C PRO A 143 7.53 25.59 5.29
N LYS A 144 8.43 24.63 5.08
CA LYS A 144 9.64 24.83 4.25
C LYS A 144 9.37 24.90 2.74
N GLY A 145 8.16 24.55 2.30
CA GLY A 145 7.74 24.59 0.91
C GLY A 145 6.35 23.97 0.77
N ASP A 146 5.88 23.89 -0.47
CA ASP A 146 4.58 23.34 -0.82
C ASP A 146 4.59 21.81 -0.72
N VAL A 147 3.41 21.25 -0.48
CA VAL A 147 3.11 19.84 -0.77
C VAL A 147 2.54 19.74 -2.20
N LEU A 148 3.21 18.99 -3.06
CA LEU A 148 2.75 18.71 -4.42
C LEU A 148 2.01 17.37 -4.44
N TYR A 149 0.83 17.31 -5.02
CA TYR A 149 0.06 16.06 -5.17
C TYR A 149 -0.71 16.03 -6.48
N LEU A 150 -1.13 14.84 -6.92
CA LEU A 150 -1.90 14.66 -8.15
C LEU A 150 -3.42 14.82 -7.92
N ASP A 151 -4.17 15.20 -8.95
CA ASP A 151 -5.63 15.25 -8.90
C ASP A 151 -6.31 13.87 -8.85
N ILE A 152 -5.56 12.81 -9.13
CA ILE A 152 -5.99 11.40 -9.04
C ILE A 152 -5.87 10.81 -7.62
N GLU A 153 -5.40 11.60 -6.65
CA GLU A 153 -5.24 11.14 -5.28
C GLU A 153 -6.58 10.83 -4.60
N HIS A 154 -6.58 9.81 -3.74
CA HIS A 154 -7.71 9.59 -2.84
C HIS A 154 -7.85 10.79 -1.89
N HIS A 155 -9.07 11.14 -1.46
CA HIS A 155 -9.28 12.29 -0.57
C HIS A 155 -8.42 12.25 0.72
N ALA A 156 -8.08 11.06 1.19
CA ALA A 156 -7.17 10.86 2.32
C ALA A 156 -5.75 11.42 2.07
N ASN A 157 -5.31 11.46 0.82
CA ASN A 157 -4.04 12.01 0.36
C ASN A 157 -4.20 13.35 -0.39
N LEU A 158 -5.31 14.06 -0.15
CA LEU A 158 -5.62 15.40 -0.68
C LEU A 158 -5.92 16.38 0.45
N LEU A 159 -6.87 15.99 1.33
CA LEU A 159 -7.41 16.85 2.37
C LEU A 159 -6.41 17.22 3.49
N PRO A 160 -5.48 16.34 3.92
CA PRO A 160 -4.49 16.71 4.95
C PRO A 160 -3.64 17.92 4.56
N TRP A 161 -3.39 18.09 3.26
CA TRP A 161 -2.51 19.12 2.72
C TRP A 161 -3.16 20.50 2.65
N GLN A 162 -4.49 20.59 2.78
CA GLN A 162 -5.23 21.85 2.67
C GLN A 162 -4.89 22.87 3.77
N GLY A 163 -4.32 22.40 4.90
CA GLY A 163 -3.87 23.25 6.01
C GLY A 163 -2.45 23.80 5.85
N VAL A 164 -1.72 23.41 4.79
CA VAL A 164 -0.34 23.84 4.51
C VAL A 164 -0.24 24.37 3.07
N PRO A 165 0.82 25.11 2.70
CA PRO A 165 1.08 25.45 1.30
C PRO A 165 1.08 24.19 0.44
N HIS A 166 0.34 24.20 -0.66
CA HIS A 166 0.17 23.02 -1.50
C HIS A 166 -0.14 23.39 -2.95
N ARG A 167 0.09 22.44 -3.86
CA ARG A 167 -0.23 22.52 -5.28
C ARG A 167 -0.82 21.20 -5.76
N SER A 168 -1.97 21.28 -6.43
CA SER A 168 -2.61 20.16 -7.11
C SER A 168 -2.15 20.13 -8.56
N VAL A 169 -1.70 18.98 -9.02
CA VAL A 169 -1.20 18.75 -10.37
C VAL A 169 -2.15 17.84 -11.12
N VAL A 170 -2.59 18.25 -12.31
CA VAL A 170 -3.44 17.42 -13.16
C VAL A 170 -2.57 16.31 -13.78
N ALA A 171 -2.90 15.05 -13.51
CA ALA A 171 -2.26 13.92 -14.13
C ALA A 171 -2.51 13.91 -15.65
N SER A 172 -1.53 13.42 -16.41
CA SER A 172 -1.67 13.20 -17.85
C SER A 172 -2.36 11.86 -18.13
N ASP A 173 -2.82 11.66 -19.37
CA ASP A 173 -3.39 10.39 -19.84
C ASP A 173 -2.39 9.22 -19.84
N THR A 174 -1.11 9.50 -19.63
CA THR A 174 -0.04 8.48 -19.55
C THR A 174 0.85 8.73 -18.35
N ILE A 175 1.35 7.66 -17.74
CA ILE A 175 2.33 7.72 -16.64
C ILE A 175 3.54 8.58 -17.02
N SER A 176 4.05 8.43 -18.24
CA SER A 176 5.19 9.23 -18.71
C SER A 176 4.84 10.72 -18.76
N GLY A 177 3.65 11.07 -19.26
CA GLY A 177 3.18 12.45 -19.26
C GLY A 177 3.03 13.01 -17.85
N THR A 178 2.50 12.22 -16.91
CA THR A 178 2.35 12.62 -15.50
C THR A 178 3.71 12.92 -14.86
N ILE A 179 4.73 12.12 -15.14
CA ILE A 179 6.10 12.37 -14.67
C ILE A 179 6.64 13.70 -15.22
N GLU A 180 6.43 14.00 -16.51
CA GLU A 180 6.89 15.25 -17.11
C GLU A 180 6.18 16.48 -16.52
N VAL A 181 4.87 16.39 -16.26
CA VAL A 181 4.13 17.47 -15.60
C VAL A 181 4.64 17.67 -14.17
N LEU A 182 4.86 16.60 -13.41
CA LEU A 182 5.44 16.68 -12.06
C LEU A 182 6.84 17.29 -12.08
N ARG A 183 7.68 16.93 -13.06
CA ARG A 183 9.00 17.54 -13.25
C ARG A 183 8.90 19.04 -13.45
N ALA A 184 8.04 19.50 -14.35
CA ALA A 184 7.84 20.92 -14.61
C ALA A 184 7.36 21.67 -13.34
N GLU A 185 6.52 21.06 -12.50
CA GLU A 185 6.06 21.65 -11.24
C GLU A 185 7.15 21.68 -10.16
N LEU A 186 8.00 20.65 -10.09
CA LEU A 186 9.16 20.60 -9.19
C LEU A 186 10.25 21.60 -9.61
N GLU A 187 10.44 21.82 -10.91
CA GLU A 187 11.38 22.81 -11.47
C GLU A 187 11.04 24.25 -11.09
N GLN A 188 9.76 24.56 -10.88
CA GLN A 188 9.33 25.87 -10.34
C GLN A 188 9.87 26.11 -8.92
N GLY A 189 10.33 25.07 -8.23
CA GLY A 189 10.95 25.13 -6.91
C GLY A 189 9.92 25.21 -5.77
N ASN A 190 10.43 25.43 -4.55
CA ASN A 190 9.64 25.56 -3.33
C ASN A 190 8.70 24.36 -3.04
N VAL A 191 9.08 23.13 -3.40
CA VAL A 191 8.37 21.91 -2.99
C VAL A 191 9.15 21.25 -1.86
N SER A 192 8.46 20.90 -0.78
CA SER A 192 9.06 20.19 0.36
C SER A 192 8.68 18.70 0.40
N LEU A 193 7.54 18.36 -0.19
CA LEU A 193 7.01 17.00 -0.22
C LEU A 193 6.23 16.75 -1.51
N LEU A 194 6.52 15.63 -2.18
CA LEU A 194 5.68 15.03 -3.22
C LEU A 194 4.81 13.95 -2.56
N ALA A 195 3.49 14.10 -2.61
CA ALA A 195 2.52 13.14 -2.09
C ALA A 195 1.81 12.42 -3.24
N VAL A 196 1.97 11.11 -3.34
CA VAL A 196 1.46 10.31 -4.46
C VAL A 196 0.83 8.99 -4.01
N THR A 197 -0.15 8.51 -4.75
CA THR A 197 -0.69 7.16 -4.59
C THR A 197 0.27 6.14 -5.20
N GLY A 198 0.46 5.01 -4.53
CA GLY A 198 1.15 3.86 -5.10
C GLY A 198 0.28 3.11 -6.12
N ALA A 199 -1.03 3.11 -5.91
CA ALA A 199 -2.00 2.53 -6.84
C ALA A 199 -3.37 3.21 -6.72
N SER A 200 -3.97 3.60 -7.84
CA SER A 200 -5.29 4.24 -7.85
C SER A 200 -6.36 3.26 -7.37
N ASN A 201 -7.20 3.70 -6.42
CA ASN A 201 -8.38 2.95 -5.99
C ASN A 201 -9.53 2.99 -7.00
N VAL A 202 -9.44 3.82 -8.04
CA VAL A 202 -10.47 4.00 -9.06
C VAL A 202 -10.10 3.25 -10.33
N THR A 203 -8.88 3.50 -10.86
CA THR A 203 -8.45 2.92 -12.15
C THR A 203 -7.61 1.65 -11.98
N GLY A 204 -7.03 1.42 -10.80
CA GLY A 204 -6.05 0.36 -10.57
C GLY A 204 -4.66 0.64 -11.16
N GLU A 205 -4.44 1.83 -11.74
CA GLU A 205 -3.13 2.22 -12.27
C GLU A 205 -2.08 2.25 -11.15
N ILE A 206 -0.90 1.70 -11.43
CA ILE A 206 0.23 1.62 -10.49
C ILE A 206 1.27 2.64 -10.91
N LEU A 207 1.60 3.58 -10.03
CA LEU A 207 2.60 4.61 -10.30
C LEU A 207 4.02 4.07 -10.07
N PRO A 208 5.02 4.52 -10.85
CA PRO A 208 6.40 4.05 -10.72
C PRO A 208 7.11 4.74 -9.55
N ILE A 209 6.85 4.27 -8.32
CA ILE A 209 7.32 4.88 -7.06
C ILE A 209 8.80 5.24 -7.10
N ARG A 210 9.68 4.33 -7.51
CA ARG A 210 11.13 4.58 -7.58
C ARG A 210 11.48 5.77 -8.48
N ALA A 211 10.80 5.92 -9.60
CA ALA A 211 11.03 7.04 -10.51
C ALA A 211 10.53 8.36 -9.91
N LEU A 212 9.39 8.32 -9.21
CA LEU A 212 8.83 9.49 -8.52
C LEU A 212 9.66 9.91 -7.32
N ALA A 213 10.20 8.96 -6.55
CA ALA A 213 11.11 9.23 -5.44
C ALA A 213 12.39 9.91 -5.94
N ALA A 214 13.03 9.32 -6.95
CA ALA A 214 14.22 9.91 -7.59
C ALA A 214 13.94 11.32 -8.13
N LEU A 215 12.77 11.53 -8.75
CA LEU A 215 12.35 12.84 -9.23
C LEU A 215 12.16 13.84 -8.09
N ALA A 216 11.49 13.48 -6.99
CA ALA A 216 11.32 14.38 -5.85
C ALA A 216 12.68 14.79 -5.25
N HIS A 217 13.57 13.81 -5.06
CA HIS A 217 14.89 14.02 -4.49
C HIS A 217 15.81 14.86 -5.39
N GLU A 218 15.70 14.73 -6.72
CA GLU A 218 16.41 15.54 -7.70
C GLU A 218 16.23 17.05 -7.44
N TYR A 219 15.02 17.45 -7.01
CA TYR A 219 14.66 18.83 -6.69
C TYR A 219 14.64 19.13 -5.17
N GLY A 220 15.17 18.23 -4.35
CA GLY A 220 15.32 18.42 -2.90
C GLY A 220 14.03 18.26 -2.08
N ALA A 221 12.95 17.76 -2.69
CA ALA A 221 11.71 17.41 -2.00
C ALA A 221 11.79 15.99 -1.44
N ARG A 222 11.06 15.70 -0.36
CA ARG A 222 10.81 14.31 0.10
C ARG A 222 9.63 13.71 -0.64
N ILE A 223 9.41 12.39 -0.52
CA ILE A 223 8.23 11.70 -1.05
C ILE A 223 7.42 10.96 0.02
N VAL A 224 6.09 11.09 -0.02
CA VAL A 224 5.16 10.20 0.68
C VAL A 224 4.34 9.39 -0.31
N VAL A 225 4.23 8.08 -0.04
CA VAL A 225 3.42 7.16 -0.83
C VAL A 225 2.18 6.71 -0.03
N ASP A 226 0.99 7.01 -0.54
CA ASP A 226 -0.24 6.33 -0.14
C ASP A 226 -0.27 4.93 -0.77
N ALA A 227 0.09 3.93 0.03
CA ALA A 227 0.15 2.54 -0.37
C ALA A 227 -1.13 1.76 -0.02
N ALA A 228 -2.26 2.43 0.30
CA ALA A 228 -3.48 1.76 0.75
C ALA A 228 -4.01 0.70 -0.22
N GLN A 229 -3.86 0.91 -1.53
CA GLN A 229 -4.19 -0.08 -2.56
C GLN A 229 -2.97 -0.81 -3.13
N LEU A 230 -1.76 -0.27 -2.93
CA LEU A 230 -0.56 -0.93 -3.43
C LEU A 230 -0.14 -2.11 -2.54
N ALA A 231 -0.11 -1.89 -1.22
CA ALA A 231 0.38 -2.85 -0.25
C ALA A 231 -0.34 -4.23 -0.27
N PRO A 232 -1.67 -4.31 -0.49
CA PRO A 232 -2.36 -5.60 -0.61
C PRO A 232 -2.02 -6.38 -1.89
N HIS A 233 -1.45 -5.73 -2.90
CA HIS A 233 -1.39 -6.27 -4.27
C HIS A 233 0.02 -6.36 -4.84
N ARG A 234 0.99 -5.62 -4.30
CA ARG A 234 2.38 -5.59 -4.76
C ARG A 234 3.32 -5.51 -3.57
N ARG A 235 4.51 -6.10 -3.74
CA ARG A 235 5.61 -5.88 -2.80
C ARG A 235 6.04 -4.43 -2.89
N ILE A 236 6.34 -3.85 -1.74
CA ILE A 236 6.89 -2.51 -1.61
C ILE A 236 8.27 -2.64 -0.96
N ASN A 237 9.22 -1.80 -1.36
CA ASN A 237 10.55 -1.80 -0.76
C ASN A 237 11.04 -0.37 -0.56
N ILE A 238 10.80 0.18 0.64
CA ILE A 238 11.19 1.54 1.02
C ILE A 238 12.68 1.79 0.77
N THR A 239 13.54 0.82 1.13
CA THR A 239 14.99 0.95 0.95
C THR A 239 15.40 0.99 -0.53
N ALA A 240 14.82 0.11 -1.36
CA ALA A 240 15.21 -0.02 -2.76
C ALA A 240 14.61 1.08 -3.66
N ASP A 241 13.43 1.57 -3.30
CA ASP A 241 12.72 2.63 -4.03
C ASP A 241 13.02 4.03 -3.49
N ASP A 242 13.80 4.11 -2.41
CA ASP A 242 14.18 5.32 -1.69
C ASP A 242 13.00 6.20 -1.25
N VAL A 243 12.02 5.57 -0.61
CA VAL A 243 10.83 6.28 -0.10
C VAL A 243 11.15 6.92 1.27
N ASP A 244 10.69 8.15 1.49
CA ASP A 244 10.83 8.84 2.79
C ASP A 244 9.69 8.50 3.76
N TYR A 245 8.45 8.41 3.24
CA TYR A 245 7.26 8.12 4.04
C TYR A 245 6.33 7.17 3.29
N LEU A 246 5.73 6.22 4.01
CA LEU A 246 4.78 5.29 3.44
C LEU A 246 3.61 5.07 4.41
N ALA A 247 2.37 5.16 3.90
CA ALA A 247 1.16 4.96 4.67
C ALA A 247 0.27 3.89 4.03
N PHE A 248 -0.27 2.97 4.83
CA PHE A 248 -1.24 1.97 4.39
C PHE A 248 -2.20 1.59 5.53
N SER A 249 -3.31 0.94 5.17
CA SER A 249 -4.37 0.55 6.09
C SER A 249 -4.41 -0.97 6.27
N GLY A 250 -4.34 -1.43 7.52
CA GLY A 250 -4.41 -2.87 7.83
C GLY A 250 -5.71 -3.55 7.39
N HIS A 251 -6.84 -2.83 7.38
CA HIS A 251 -8.14 -3.40 6.98
C HIS A 251 -8.29 -3.67 5.47
N LYS A 252 -7.28 -3.31 4.67
CA LYS A 252 -7.22 -3.62 3.23
C LYS A 252 -6.26 -4.77 2.91
N LEU A 253 -5.53 -5.28 3.92
CA LEU A 253 -4.57 -6.38 3.79
C LEU A 253 -5.21 -7.75 4.04
#